data_AF-A0A932V538-F1
#
_entry.id   AF-A0A932V538-F1
#
_cell.length_a   1.000
_cell.length_b   1.000
_cell.length_c   1.000
_cell.angle_alpha   90.00
_cell.angle_beta   90.00
_cell.angle_gamma   90.00
#
_symmetry.space_group_name_H-M   'P 1'
#
loop_
_entity.id
_entity.type
_entity.pdbx_description
1 polymer ?
#
loop_
_entity_poly.entity_id
_entity_poly.type
_entity_poly.pdbx_seq_one_letter_code
_entity_poly.pdbx_strand_id
1 'polypeptide(L)'
;MSIVVNGQAREVAEGATVTQLLEQLKIEPARVVVELNLTILKRAEHPTTVLKEGDRVEVVHFVGGGSEFCCKLPAAGYRLLPEAWGL
;
A
#
# COMPACT_ATOMS: atom_id res chain seq x y z
N MET A 1 -14.69 -19.03 9.44
CA MET A 1 -14.62 -18.10 10.58
C MET A 1 -14.76 -16.67 10.08
N SER A 2 -15.36 -15.79 10.88
CA SER A 2 -15.58 -14.39 10.50
C SER A 2 -14.48 -13.48 11.08
N ILE A 3 -13.89 -12.64 10.24
CA ILE A 3 -12.90 -11.62 10.63
C ILE A 3 -13.29 -10.27 10.05
N VAL A 4 -12.65 -9.20 10.49
CA VAL A 4 -12.80 -7.86 9.92
C VAL A 4 -11.55 -7.51 9.14
N VAL A 5 -11.68 -7.17 7.86
CA VAL A 5 -10.56 -6.74 7.00
C VAL A 5 -10.85 -5.34 6.48
N ASN A 6 -10.00 -4.37 6.78
CA ASN A 6 -10.18 -2.96 6.39
C ASN A 6 -11.58 -2.44 6.79
N GLY A 7 -12.01 -2.74 8.01
CA GLY A 7 -13.35 -2.40 8.51
C GLY A 7 -14.53 -3.20 7.92
N GLN A 8 -14.31 -4.15 7.01
CA GLN A 8 -15.37 -4.98 6.40
C GLN A 8 -15.35 -6.42 6.92
N ALA A 9 -16.51 -6.94 7.33
CA ALA A 9 -16.62 -8.34 7.74
C ALA A 9 -16.40 -9.28 6.55
N ARG A 10 -15.59 -10.33 6.76
CA ARG A 10 -15.22 -11.30 5.73
C ARG A 10 -15.12 -12.69 6.33
N GLU A 11 -15.61 -13.69 5.60
CA GLU A 11 -15.37 -15.08 5.92
C GLU A 11 -14.05 -15.58 5.35
N VAL A 12 -13.29 -16.28 6.18
CA VAL A 12 -12.05 -16.95 5.83
C VAL A 12 -12.06 -18.39 6.34
N ALA A 13 -11.29 -19.26 5.69
CA ALA A 13 -11.13 -20.65 6.11
C ALA A 13 -10.48 -20.72 7.51
N GLU A 14 -10.84 -21.72 8.30
CA GLU A 14 -10.16 -21.97 9.57
C GLU A 14 -8.69 -22.30 9.33
N GLY A 15 -7.81 -21.76 10.20
CA GLY A 15 -6.37 -21.93 10.06
C GLY A 15 -5.75 -21.10 8.93
N ALA A 16 -6.51 -20.23 8.27
CA ALA A 16 -5.97 -19.36 7.22
C ALA A 16 -4.88 -18.45 7.77
N THR A 17 -3.79 -18.30 7.02
CA THR A 17 -2.70 -17.38 7.37
C THR A 17 -2.92 -16.00 6.77
N VAL A 18 -2.19 -15.01 7.28
CA VAL A 18 -2.18 -13.66 6.69
C VAL A 18 -1.78 -13.71 5.21
N THR A 19 -0.83 -14.56 4.84
CA THR A 19 -0.42 -14.73 3.43
C THR A 19 -1.58 -15.23 2.57
N GLN A 20 -2.30 -16.25 3.01
CA GLN A 20 -3.45 -16.79 2.28
C GLN A 20 -4.58 -15.74 2.15
N LEU A 21 -4.80 -14.92 3.19
CA LEU A 21 -5.73 -13.79 3.10
C LEU A 21 -5.29 -12.78 2.02
N LEU A 22 -4.02 -12.40 1.98
CA LEU A 22 -3.49 -11.48 0.96
C LEU A 22 -3.60 -12.05 -0.46
N GLU A 23 -3.35 -13.35 -0.63
CA GLU A 23 -3.53 -14.06 -1.91
C GLU A 23 -4.99 -14.03 -2.38
N GLN A 24 -5.95 -14.29 -1.47
CA GLN A 24 -7.39 -14.19 -1.77
C GLN A 24 -7.82 -12.77 -2.14
N LEU A 25 -7.16 -11.76 -1.56
CA LEU A 25 -7.37 -10.36 -1.89
C LEU A 25 -6.61 -9.93 -3.17
N LYS A 26 -5.77 -10.81 -3.74
CA LYS A 26 -4.88 -10.55 -4.88
C LYS A 26 -3.94 -9.37 -4.63
N ILE A 27 -3.44 -9.26 -3.40
CA ILE A 27 -2.52 -8.20 -2.96
C ILE A 27 -1.12 -8.79 -2.82
N GLU A 28 -0.13 -8.12 -3.40
CA GLU A 28 1.27 -8.48 -3.21
C GLU A 28 1.75 -8.11 -1.79
N PRO A 29 2.21 -9.08 -0.96
CA PRO A 29 2.71 -8.79 0.39
C PRO A 29 3.89 -7.81 0.41
N ALA A 30 4.62 -7.71 -0.70
CA ALA A 30 5.77 -6.82 -0.86
C ALA A 30 5.38 -5.33 -1.00
N ARG A 31 4.10 -4.99 -1.19
CA ARG A 31 3.62 -3.62 -1.38
C ARG A 31 2.80 -3.07 -0.23
N VAL A 32 2.52 -3.90 0.77
CA VAL A 32 1.64 -3.56 1.88
C VAL A 32 2.31 -3.78 3.23
N VAL A 33 1.69 -3.17 4.24
CA VAL A 33 1.88 -3.47 5.64
C VAL A 33 0.59 -4.06 6.16
N VAL A 34 0.71 -5.11 6.97
CA VAL A 34 -0.44 -5.74 7.63
C VAL A 34 -0.38 -5.42 9.11
N GLU A 35 -1.46 -4.85 9.62
CA GLU A 35 -1.73 -4.74 11.04
C GLU A 35 -2.75 -5.80 11.44
N LEU A 36 -2.46 -6.57 12.48
CA LEU A 36 -3.36 -7.54 13.08
C LEU A 36 -3.65 -7.11 14.52
N ASN A 37 -4.90 -6.78 14.83
CA ASN A 37 -5.33 -6.38 16.17
C ASN A 37 -4.42 -5.29 16.79
N LEU A 38 -4.19 -4.19 16.07
CA LEU A 38 -3.29 -3.09 16.47
C LEU A 38 -1.81 -3.45 16.55
N THR A 39 -1.40 -4.60 16.02
CA THR A 39 0.00 -5.04 15.97
C THR A 39 0.49 -5.12 14.53
N ILE A 40 1.51 -4.35 14.18
CA ILE A 40 2.15 -4.44 12.86
C ILE A 40 2.93 -5.75 12.74
N LEU A 41 2.58 -6.56 11.74
CA LEU A 41 3.29 -7.79 11.42
C LEU A 41 4.43 -7.53 10.44
N LYS A 42 5.58 -8.16 10.67
CA LYS A 42 6.66 -8.19 9.68
C LYS A 42 6.27 -9.15 8.57
N ARG A 43 6.76 -8.88 7.36
CA ARG A 43 6.51 -9.74 6.18
C ARG A 43 6.91 -11.20 6.39
N ALA A 44 7.96 -11.45 7.16
CA ALA A 44 8.42 -12.80 7.49
C ALA A 44 7.43 -13.58 8.38
N GLU A 45 6.54 -12.87 9.09
CA GLU A 45 5.53 -13.46 9.99
C GLU A 45 4.23 -13.78 9.24
N HIS A 46 3.95 -13.13 8.10
CA HIS A 46 2.73 -13.35 7.33
C HIS A 46 2.42 -14.84 7.00
N PRO A 47 3.39 -15.71 6.66
CA PRO A 47 3.09 -17.11 6.35
C PRO A 47 2.87 -17.98 7.59
N THR A 48 3.29 -17.55 8.78
CA THR A 48 3.18 -18.32 10.04
C THR A 48 2.10 -17.78 10.96
N THR A 49 1.68 -16.52 10.80
CA THR A 49 0.57 -15.94 11.56
C THR A 49 -0.75 -16.48 11.05
N VAL A 50 -1.37 -17.33 11.88
CA VAL A 50 -2.71 -17.89 11.67
C VAL A 50 -3.75 -16.89 12.20
N LEU A 51 -4.74 -16.58 11.36
CA LEU A 51 -5.87 -15.75 11.72
C LEU A 51 -6.85 -16.54 12.60
N LYS A 52 -7.56 -15.82 13.46
CA LYS A 52 -8.57 -16.37 14.37
C LYS A 52 -9.89 -15.66 14.20
N GLU A 53 -10.96 -16.30 14.65
CA GLU A 53 -12.28 -15.68 14.64
C GLU A 53 -12.31 -14.37 15.42
N GLY A 54 -12.92 -13.34 14.82
CA GLY A 54 -13.02 -12.00 15.41
C GLY A 54 -11.79 -11.12 15.22
N ASP A 55 -10.73 -11.62 14.59
CA ASP A 55 -9.53 -10.81 14.32
C ASP A 55 -9.83 -9.61 13.42
N ARG A 56 -9.09 -8.53 13.65
CA ARG A 56 -9.12 -7.31 12.84
C ARG A 56 -7.82 -7.17 12.08
N VAL A 57 -7.92 -7.12 10.76
CA VAL A 57 -6.78 -7.03 9.84
C VAL A 57 -6.89 -5.75 9.03
N GLU A 58 -5.90 -4.87 9.16
CA GLU A 58 -5.80 -3.68 8.31
C GLU A 58 -4.63 -3.87 7.33
N VAL A 59 -4.92 -3.74 6.04
CA VAL A 59 -3.97 -3.87 4.95
C VAL A 59 -3.71 -2.49 4.37
N VAL A 60 -2.60 -1.89 4.77
CA VAL A 60 -2.26 -0.51 4.41
C VAL A 60 -1.23 -0.51 3.28
N HIS A 61 -1.52 0.25 2.23
CA HIS A 61 -0.56 0.55 1.17
C HIS A 61 0.06 1.92 1.44
N PHE A 62 1.38 2.01 1.38
CA PHE A 62 2.04 3.31 1.42
C PHE A 62 1.79 4.03 0.09
N VAL A 63 0.98 5.09 0.12
CA VAL A 63 0.99 6.08 -0.95
C VAL A 63 2.20 6.98 -0.73
N GLY A 64 3.23 6.84 -1.57
CA GLY A 64 4.39 7.72 -1.53
C GLY A 64 3.97 9.15 -1.87
N GLY A 65 3.69 9.95 -0.84
CA GLY A 65 3.44 11.38 -0.97
C GLY A 65 4.66 12.17 -0.53
N GLY A 66 5.57 12.48 -1.45
CA GLY A 66 6.68 13.40 -1.20
C GLY A 66 7.81 13.32 -2.22
N SER A 67 7.73 14.13 -3.28
CA SER A 67 8.82 14.50 -4.22
C SER A 67 9.31 13.49 -5.28
N GLU A 68 8.46 13.13 -6.26
CA GLU A 68 8.95 12.98 -7.65
C GLU A 68 8.47 14.11 -8.57
N PHE A 69 7.81 15.13 -8.01
CA PHE A 69 7.53 16.39 -8.68
C PHE A 69 8.08 17.57 -7.87
N CYS A 70 9.40 17.65 -7.71
CA CYS A 70 10.07 18.93 -7.41
C CYS A 70 11.49 18.89 -7.99
N CYS A 71 11.73 19.73 -9.01
CA CYS A 71 13.01 19.96 -9.67
C CYS A 71 13.53 18.89 -10.66
N LYS A 72 12.78 18.65 -11.75
CA LYS A 72 13.42 18.65 -13.08
C LYS A 72 13.06 19.97 -13.78
N LEU A 73 13.64 21.08 -13.31
CA LEU A 73 13.84 22.21 -14.20
C LEU A 73 14.92 21.76 -15.20
N PRO A 74 14.70 21.85 -16.52
CA PRO A 74 15.83 21.75 -17.43
C PRO A 74 16.79 22.89 -17.12
N ALA A 75 18.05 22.57 -16.86
CA ALA A 75 19.15 23.52 -16.87
C ALA A 75 19.38 23.97 -18.31
N ALA A 76 18.48 24.81 -18.83
CA ALA A 76 18.62 25.41 -20.15
C ALA A 76 18.19 26.88 -20.05
N GLY A 77 19.17 27.76 -20.27
CA GLY A 77 19.04 29.19 -20.09
C GLY A 77 17.89 29.78 -20.89
N TYR A 78 17.06 30.55 -20.21
CA TYR A 78 16.17 31.50 -20.84
C TYR A 78 17.03 32.67 -21.33
N ARG A 79 17.44 32.61 -22.60
CA ARG A 79 17.84 33.80 -23.34
C ARG A 79 16.54 34.57 -23.58
N LEU A 80 16.38 35.69 -22.89
CA LEU A 80 15.37 36.70 -23.25
C LEU A 80 15.70 37.14 -24.68
N LEU A 81 14.91 36.68 -25.65
CA LEU A 81 14.85 37.27 -26.98
C LEU A 81 13.81 38.40 -26.90
N PRO A 82 14.20 39.67 -27.07
CA PRO A 82 13.22 40.69 -27.43
C PRO A 82 12.84 40.48 -28.92
N GLU A 83 11.68 41.01 -29.27
CA GLU A 83 11.16 41.18 -30.65
C GLU A 83 10.30 39.99 -31.14
N ALA A 84 9.00 40.02 -30.84
CA ALA A 84 7.97 40.78 -31.56
C ALA A 84 7.64 40.13 -32.92
N TRP A 85 6.49 39.46 -32.89
CA TRP A 85 5.75 38.88 -33.99
C TRP A 85 5.61 39.87 -35.15
N GLY A 86 5.95 39.40 -36.35
CA GLY A 86 5.86 40.19 -37.57
C GLY A 86 4.44 40.57 -37.95
N LEU A 87 4.32 41.81 -38.43
CA LEU A 87 3.55 42.23 -39.61
C LEU A 87 4.36 43.32 -40.32
#